data_AF-A0AAU7Z401-F1
#
_entry.id   AF-A0AAU7Z401-F1
#
_cell.length_a   1.000
_cell.length_b   1.000
_cell.length_c   1.000
_cell.angle_alpha   90.00
_cell.angle_beta   90.00
_cell.angle_gamma   90.00
#
_symmetry.space_group_name_H-M   'P 1'
#
loop_
_entity.id
_entity.type
_entity.pdbx_description
1 polymer ?
#
loop_
_entity_poly.entity_id
_entity_poly.type
_entity_poly.pdbx_seq_one_letter_code
_entity_poly.pdbx_strand_id
1 'polypeptide(L)'
;MRQFRPLRYPMAVGSRCSVLLLLTLTLPGGMPVFSEEQVVEQPDRPQFVKTTLADGIDRVAGQEPGSQIKYVRLALAGSLRLPAAADSSLPLPAPTLIAQCTLRPNGKSYFELFANFGGATDLTFYPPWTPASQDDLFPPRTEKVPITMDFLGYTRVKPVRRQWEIPVQTPGQYRYNPPGPGSTNLEEIAYYLRYLVALPTLRLTLGNNSADFLTTPLLNEIRKEPLCRAAAL
;
A
#
# COMPACT_ATOMS: atom_id res chain seq x y z
N MET A 1 -31.21 -6.94 42.51
CA MET A 1 -30.07 -7.86 42.75
C MET A 1 -30.28 -9.11 41.91
N ARG A 2 -29.49 -9.31 40.84
CA ARG A 2 -29.53 -10.52 40.00
C ARG A 2 -28.18 -11.22 40.12
N GLN A 3 -28.22 -12.48 40.58
CA GLN A 3 -27.06 -13.34 40.76
C GLN A 3 -26.47 -13.76 39.40
N PHE A 4 -25.17 -13.54 39.21
CA PHE A 4 -24.40 -14.11 38.11
C PHE A 4 -23.79 -15.44 38.55
N ARG A 5 -24.10 -16.53 37.82
CA ARG A 5 -23.38 -17.80 37.93
C ARG A 5 -22.24 -17.85 36.91
N PRO A 6 -21.03 -18.30 37.28
CA PRO A 6 -19.93 -18.49 36.34
C PRO A 6 -20.06 -19.84 35.63
N LEU A 7 -19.90 -19.83 34.30
CA LEU A 7 -19.74 -21.02 33.47
C LEU A 7 -18.27 -21.46 33.51
N ARG A 8 -18.03 -22.67 34.03
CA ARG A 8 -16.76 -23.40 33.92
C ARG A 8 -16.68 -24.06 32.55
N TYR A 9 -15.55 -23.93 31.87
CA TYR A 9 -15.18 -24.81 30.77
C TYR A 9 -13.93 -25.63 31.15
N PRO A 10 -13.91 -26.94 30.83
CA PRO A 10 -12.82 -27.84 31.18
C PRO A 10 -11.64 -27.73 30.21
N MET A 11 -10.44 -27.92 30.78
CA MET A 11 -9.18 -28.08 30.05
C MET A 11 -9.15 -29.42 29.30
N ALA A 12 -8.87 -29.37 28.00
CA ALA A 12 -8.51 -30.55 27.23
C ALA A 12 -6.99 -30.72 27.23
N VAL A 13 -6.57 -31.85 27.80
CA VAL A 13 -5.20 -32.35 27.93
C VAL A 13 -4.89 -33.25 26.74
N GLY A 14 -3.66 -33.14 26.24
CA GLY A 14 -2.92 -34.26 25.64
C GLY A 14 -2.97 -34.34 24.11
N SER A 15 -1.81 -34.33 23.48
CA SER A 15 -1.11 -35.58 23.17
C SER A 15 0.22 -35.26 22.46
N ARG A 16 1.32 -35.80 22.98
CA ARG A 16 2.66 -35.69 22.39
C ARG A 16 2.87 -36.90 21.48
N CYS A 17 2.97 -36.69 20.18
CA CYS A 17 3.51 -37.68 19.25
C CYS A 17 5.02 -37.47 19.12
N SER A 18 5.79 -38.26 19.89
CA SER A 18 7.21 -38.50 19.61
C SER A 18 7.32 -39.41 18.41
N VAL A 19 7.87 -38.91 17.30
CA VAL A 19 8.28 -39.74 16.17
C VAL A 19 9.77 -40.02 16.32
N LEU A 20 10.06 -41.30 16.55
CA LEU A 20 11.38 -41.90 16.57
C LEU A 20 11.89 -42.00 15.12
N LEU A 21 12.96 -41.29 14.78
CA LEU A 21 13.58 -41.38 13.45
C LEU A 21 14.86 -42.23 13.56
N LEU A 22 14.81 -43.41 12.93
CA LEU A 22 15.93 -44.34 12.81
C LEU A 22 17.07 -43.69 12.01
N LEU A 23 18.27 -43.69 12.59
CA LEU A 23 19.52 -43.53 11.86
C LEU A 23 19.84 -44.84 11.12
N THR A 24 19.88 -44.79 9.79
CA THR A 24 20.56 -45.80 8.97
C THR A 24 21.88 -45.23 8.46
N LEU A 25 22.97 -45.79 8.97
CA LEU A 25 24.34 -45.59 8.51
C LEU A 25 24.59 -46.44 7.26
N THR A 26 24.98 -45.80 6.15
CA THR A 26 25.67 -46.45 5.03
C THR A 26 26.83 -45.58 4.54
N LEU A 27 28.01 -46.20 4.50
CA LEU A 27 29.34 -45.70 4.13
C LEU A 27 29.53 -45.58 2.60
N PRO A 28 30.66 -44.98 2.13
CA PRO A 28 30.72 -44.08 0.98
C PRO A 28 31.09 -44.76 -0.34
N GLY A 29 30.56 -44.20 -1.43
CA GLY A 29 31.00 -44.47 -2.79
C GLY A 29 31.12 -43.14 -3.53
N GLY A 30 32.33 -42.81 -3.97
CA GLY A 30 32.65 -41.53 -4.60
C GLY A 30 32.17 -41.38 -6.05
N MET A 31 32.55 -40.22 -6.60
CA MET A 31 32.32 -39.67 -7.95
C MET A 31 31.12 -38.72 -8.04
N PRO A 32 31.09 -37.80 -9.02
CA PRO A 32 32.02 -36.71 -9.32
C PRO A 32 31.40 -35.35 -8.96
N VAL A 33 32.25 -34.35 -8.71
CA VAL A 33 31.84 -32.96 -8.48
C VAL A 33 31.34 -32.36 -9.80
N PHE A 34 30.03 -32.39 -10.01
CA PHE A 34 29.33 -31.42 -10.84
C PHE A 34 28.77 -30.35 -9.89
N SER A 35 29.34 -29.15 -9.94
CA SER A 35 28.74 -27.97 -9.32
C SER A 35 27.50 -27.60 -10.12
N GLU A 36 26.38 -28.27 -9.81
CA GLU A 36 25.06 -27.77 -10.12
C GLU A 36 24.75 -26.72 -9.06
N GLU A 37 24.76 -25.45 -9.48
CA GLU A 37 24.38 -24.31 -8.67
C GLU A 37 22.90 -24.47 -8.31
N GLN A 38 22.65 -25.20 -7.22
CA GLN A 38 21.33 -25.29 -6.61
C GLN A 38 20.95 -23.88 -6.17
N VAL A 39 20.10 -23.25 -6.98
CA VAL A 39 19.28 -22.13 -6.57
C VAL A 39 18.48 -22.64 -5.37
N VAL A 40 18.94 -22.29 -4.17
CA VAL A 40 18.20 -22.49 -2.93
C VAL A 40 16.92 -21.67 -3.07
N GLU A 41 15.83 -22.35 -3.42
CA GLU A 41 14.48 -21.80 -3.39
C GLU A 41 14.15 -21.51 -1.92
N GLN A 42 14.46 -20.29 -1.48
CA GLN A 42 14.24 -19.82 -0.13
C GLN A 42 12.71 -19.70 0.10
N PRO A 43 12.07 -20.58 0.89
CA PRO A 43 10.62 -20.75 0.88
C PRO A 43 9.86 -19.75 1.75
N ASP A 44 10.43 -18.57 2.01
CA ASP A 44 9.91 -17.70 3.08
C ASP A 44 9.95 -16.19 2.76
N ARG A 45 10.13 -15.81 1.48
CA ARG A 45 9.85 -14.42 1.09
C ARG A 45 8.37 -14.31 0.71
N PRO A 46 7.60 -13.39 1.33
CA PRO A 46 6.22 -13.16 0.94
C PRO A 46 6.16 -12.87 -0.57
N GLN A 47 5.45 -13.73 -1.30
CA GLN A 47 5.30 -13.64 -2.75
C GLN A 47 4.38 -12.46 -3.07
N PHE A 48 4.92 -11.25 -3.11
CA PHE A 48 4.25 -10.18 -3.82
C PHE A 48 4.59 -10.31 -5.30
N VAL A 49 3.59 -10.13 -6.16
CA VAL A 49 3.77 -10.16 -7.60
C VAL A 49 3.76 -8.72 -8.09
N LYS A 50 4.92 -8.25 -8.57
CA LYS A 50 5.01 -7.01 -9.33
C LYS A 50 4.79 -7.32 -10.81
N THR A 51 3.89 -6.57 -11.45
CA THR A 51 3.61 -6.68 -12.88
C THR A 51 3.41 -5.29 -13.45
N THR A 52 4.05 -4.97 -14.57
CA THR A 52 3.77 -3.74 -15.31
C THR A 52 2.65 -4.02 -16.31
N LEU A 53 1.56 -3.27 -16.21
CA LEU A 53 0.38 -3.40 -17.06
C LEU A 53 0.55 -2.62 -18.37
N ALA A 54 -0.29 -2.92 -19.36
CA ALA A 54 -0.20 -2.38 -20.73
C ALA A 54 -0.17 -0.84 -20.79
N ASP A 55 -0.85 -0.16 -19.86
CA ASP A 55 -0.93 1.30 -19.83
C ASP A 55 0.19 1.97 -18.99
N GLY A 56 1.28 1.24 -18.71
CA GLY A 56 2.41 1.75 -17.92
C GLY A 56 2.14 1.87 -16.41
N ILE A 57 1.08 1.22 -15.93
CA ILE A 57 0.74 1.12 -14.50
C ILE A 57 1.54 -0.03 -13.88
N ASP A 58 2.29 0.28 -12.83
CA ASP A 58 2.93 -0.75 -12.01
C ASP A 58 1.90 -1.32 -11.02
N ARG A 59 1.62 -2.62 -11.11
CA ARG A 59 0.73 -3.34 -10.21
C ARG A 59 1.53 -4.19 -9.25
N VAL A 60 1.28 -4.05 -7.96
CA VAL A 60 1.80 -4.92 -6.90
C VAL A 60 0.62 -5.53 -6.16
N ALA A 61 0.56 -6.85 -6.09
CA ALA A 61 -0.51 -7.55 -5.39
C ALA A 61 0.03 -8.66 -4.49
N GLY A 62 -0.69 -8.93 -3.41
CA GLY A 62 -0.33 -10.00 -2.50
C GLY A 62 -1.28 -10.13 -1.32
N GLN A 63 -0.87 -10.97 -0.37
CA GLN A 63 -1.50 -11.11 0.92
C GLN A 63 -0.44 -10.95 1.99
N GLU A 64 -0.69 -10.06 2.95
CA GLU A 64 0.25 -9.83 4.05
C GLU A 64 0.13 -10.99 5.06
N PRO A 65 1.24 -11.68 5.39
CA PRO A 65 1.19 -12.95 6.13
C PRO A 65 0.71 -12.79 7.58
N GLY A 66 1.04 -11.68 8.27
CA GLY A 66 0.69 -11.49 9.67
C GLY A 66 -0.79 -11.16 9.89
N SER A 67 -1.35 -10.27 9.07
CA SER A 67 -2.70 -9.75 9.18
C SER A 67 -3.70 -10.42 8.24
N GLN A 68 -3.23 -11.24 7.31
CA GLN A 68 -4.03 -11.89 6.26
C GLN A 68 -4.78 -10.89 5.36
N ILE A 69 -4.34 -9.63 5.31
CA ILE A 69 -4.91 -8.60 4.45
C ILE A 69 -4.48 -8.85 3.01
N LYS A 70 -5.46 -9.00 2.12
CA LYS A 70 -5.22 -9.00 0.67
C LYS A 70 -5.10 -7.57 0.19
N TYR A 71 -4.14 -7.30 -0.69
CA TYR A 71 -3.92 -5.95 -1.18
C TYR A 71 -3.57 -5.95 -2.67
N VAL A 72 -3.92 -4.84 -3.33
CA VAL A 72 -3.38 -4.42 -4.62
C VAL A 72 -2.99 -2.96 -4.53
N ARG A 73 -1.82 -2.62 -5.06
CA ARG A 73 -1.32 -1.26 -5.27
C ARG A 73 -1.14 -1.05 -6.78
N LEU A 74 -1.79 -0.03 -7.32
CA LEU A 74 -1.67 0.41 -8.71
C LEU A 74 -0.94 1.75 -8.72
N ALA A 75 0.26 1.79 -9.29
CA ALA A 75 1.13 2.95 -9.30
C ALA A 75 1.24 3.55 -10.71
N LEU A 76 0.88 4.83 -10.80
CA LEU A 76 1.00 5.66 -11.99
C LEU A 76 2.18 6.61 -11.82
N ALA A 77 3.12 6.59 -12.78
CA ALA A 77 4.16 7.61 -12.87
C ALA A 77 3.57 8.94 -13.35
N GLY A 78 4.02 10.05 -12.77
CA GLY A 78 3.69 11.41 -13.16
C GLY A 78 4.90 12.17 -13.68
N SER A 79 4.71 13.45 -13.95
CA SER A 79 5.78 14.38 -14.33
C SER A 79 5.96 15.44 -13.25
N LEU A 80 7.18 15.57 -12.73
CA LEU A 80 7.53 16.63 -11.80
C LEU A 80 7.64 17.96 -12.54
N ARG A 81 7.02 19.01 -12.01
CA ARG A 81 7.23 20.39 -12.46
C ARG A 81 8.17 21.07 -11.48
N LEU A 82 9.42 21.16 -11.91
CA LEU A 82 10.44 21.96 -11.23
C LEU A 82 10.31 23.42 -11.69
N PRO A 83 10.57 24.39 -10.82
CA PRO A 83 10.87 25.74 -11.26
C PRO A 83 12.07 25.69 -12.22
N ALA A 84 12.08 26.51 -13.26
CA ALA A 84 13.04 26.49 -14.37
C ALA A 84 14.53 26.76 -14.00
N ALA A 85 14.91 26.69 -12.72
CA ALA A 85 16.22 27.09 -12.20
C ALA A 85 17.04 25.96 -11.56
N ALA A 86 16.62 24.69 -11.67
CA ALA A 86 17.38 23.58 -11.13
C ALA A 86 18.20 22.90 -12.24
N ASP A 87 19.39 23.45 -12.49
CA ASP A 87 20.46 22.82 -13.31
C ASP A 87 21.08 21.62 -12.57
N SER A 88 20.25 20.66 -12.14
CA SER A 88 20.72 19.39 -11.58
C SER A 88 20.67 18.32 -12.66
N SER A 89 21.85 17.85 -13.08
CA SER A 89 22.05 16.83 -14.12
C SER A 89 21.72 15.40 -13.68
N LEU A 90 21.19 15.21 -12.46
CA LEU A 90 20.78 13.90 -11.97
C LEU A 90 19.31 13.66 -12.30
N PRO A 91 18.95 12.52 -12.92
CA PRO A 91 17.55 12.17 -13.14
C PRO A 91 16.86 11.99 -11.79
N LEU A 92 16.03 12.96 -11.40
CA LEU A 92 15.14 12.86 -10.25
C LEU A 92 14.13 11.73 -10.51
N PRO A 93 13.84 10.87 -9.52
CA PRO A 93 12.86 9.80 -9.73
C PRO A 93 11.49 10.43 -9.97
N ALA A 94 10.73 9.82 -10.88
CA ALA A 94 9.42 10.33 -11.25
C ALA A 94 8.47 10.35 -10.05
N PRO A 95 7.63 11.39 -9.90
CA PRO A 95 6.56 11.38 -8.91
C PRO A 95 5.60 10.22 -9.22
N THR A 96 4.94 9.69 -8.19
CA THR A 96 4.02 8.55 -8.34
C THR A 96 2.70 8.82 -7.64
N LEU A 97 1.62 8.35 -8.25
CA LEU A 97 0.28 8.33 -7.67
C LEU A 97 -0.13 6.88 -7.51
N ILE A 98 -0.44 6.45 -6.29
CA ILE A 98 -0.67 5.04 -5.96
C ILE A 98 -2.08 4.88 -5.42
N ALA A 99 -2.89 4.08 -6.11
CA ALA A 99 -4.16 3.60 -5.59
C ALA A 99 -3.94 2.27 -4.85
N GLN A 100 -4.22 2.25 -3.56
CA GLN A 100 -4.14 1.06 -2.72
C GLN A 100 -5.55 0.56 -2.39
N CYS A 101 -5.79 -0.70 -2.71
CA CYS A 101 -7.05 -1.38 -2.44
C CYS A 101 -6.75 -2.56 -1.53
N THR A 102 -7.45 -2.65 -0.40
CA THR A 102 -7.25 -3.74 0.56
C THR A 102 -8.56 -4.44 0.89
N LEU A 103 -8.48 -5.73 1.19
CA LEU A 103 -9.57 -6.53 1.73
C LEU A 103 -9.08 -7.18 3.03
N ARG A 104 -9.69 -6.77 4.14
CA ARG A 104 -9.38 -7.31 5.47
C ARG A 104 -10.07 -8.67 5.68
N PRO A 105 -9.59 -9.50 6.62
CA PRO A 105 -10.21 -10.79 6.93
C PRO A 105 -11.69 -10.71 7.36
N ASN A 106 -12.12 -9.57 7.90
CA ASN A 106 -13.52 -9.31 8.24
C ASN A 106 -14.41 -8.96 7.03
N GLY A 107 -13.88 -9.07 5.80
CA GLY A 107 -14.60 -8.77 4.56
C GLY A 107 -14.71 -7.28 4.22
N LYS A 108 -14.16 -6.37 5.04
CA LYS A 108 -14.18 -4.93 4.76
C LYS A 108 -13.11 -4.56 3.74
N SER A 109 -13.54 -3.87 2.68
CA SER A 109 -12.66 -3.28 1.68
C SER A 109 -12.33 -1.82 2.00
N TYR A 110 -11.10 -1.41 1.73
CA TYR A 110 -10.66 -0.02 1.86
C TYR A 110 -9.96 0.43 0.58
N PHE A 111 -10.11 1.71 0.28
CA PHE A 111 -9.42 2.38 -0.81
C PHE A 111 -8.64 3.57 -0.23
N GLU A 112 -7.35 3.63 -0.53
CA GLU A 112 -6.45 4.68 -0.09
C GLU A 112 -5.68 5.21 -1.30
N LEU A 113 -5.40 6.52 -1.30
CA LEU A 113 -4.61 7.15 -2.34
C LEU A 113 -3.33 7.71 -1.71
N PHE A 114 -2.20 7.39 -2.33
CA PHE A 114 -0.89 7.88 -1.94
C PHE A 114 -0.27 8.68 -3.08
N ALA A 115 0.54 9.67 -2.73
CA ALA A 115 1.30 10.47 -3.67
C ALA A 115 2.77 10.57 -3.24
N ASN A 116 3.66 10.64 -4.22
CA ASN A 116 5.08 10.91 -4.05
C ASN A 116 5.53 12.00 -5.03
N PHE A 117 6.43 12.87 -4.60
CA PHE A 117 7.02 13.96 -5.40
C PHE A 117 8.47 13.70 -5.85
N GLY A 118 8.87 12.43 -5.98
CA GLY A 118 10.22 12.04 -6.43
C GLY A 118 11.22 11.80 -5.28
N GLY A 119 10.76 11.27 -4.14
CA GLY A 119 11.60 10.93 -2.99
C GLY A 119 11.58 9.46 -2.56
N ALA A 120 10.55 8.68 -2.96
CA ALA A 120 10.47 7.26 -2.64
C ALA A 120 9.86 6.43 -3.79
N THR A 121 10.49 5.31 -4.09
CA THR A 121 10.08 4.35 -5.14
C THR A 121 9.43 3.11 -4.54
N ASP A 122 9.18 3.13 -3.24
CA ASP A 122 8.71 1.97 -2.51
C ASP A 122 7.24 1.65 -2.81
N LEU A 123 7.00 0.53 -3.47
CA LEU A 123 5.66 0.01 -3.73
C LEU A 123 5.25 -1.08 -2.73
N THR A 124 6.04 -1.29 -1.68
CA THR A 124 5.75 -2.26 -0.62
C THR A 124 4.46 -1.89 0.09
N PHE A 125 3.67 -2.93 0.38
CA PHE A 125 2.49 -2.79 1.20
C PHE A 125 2.87 -2.83 2.68
N TYR A 126 2.42 -1.83 3.43
CA TYR A 126 2.54 -1.80 4.89
C TYR A 126 1.16 -1.98 5.51
N PRO A 127 0.94 -3.02 6.33
CA PRO A 127 -0.33 -3.18 7.01
C PRO A 127 -0.58 -2.01 7.97
N PRO A 128 -1.86 -1.74 8.32
CA PRO A 128 -2.18 -0.76 9.36
C PRO A 128 -1.41 -1.05 10.65
N TRP A 129 -1.04 0.00 11.39
CA TRP A 129 -0.34 -0.15 12.66
C TRP A 129 -1.11 -1.09 13.59
N THR A 130 -0.36 -2.00 14.21
CA THR A 130 -0.81 -2.90 15.27
C THR A 130 0.14 -2.76 16.45
N PRO A 131 -0.37 -2.70 17.70
CA PRO A 131 0.47 -2.69 18.89
C PRO A 131 1.49 -3.84 18.86
N ALA A 132 2.77 -3.54 18.99
CA ALA A 132 3.81 -4.58 19.08
C ALA A 132 3.91 -5.19 20.50
N SER A 133 3.52 -4.43 21.51
CA SER A 133 3.53 -4.84 22.92
C SER A 133 2.38 -4.18 23.69
N GLN A 134 2.18 -4.57 24.95
CA GLN A 134 1.18 -3.95 25.82
C GLN A 134 1.52 -2.50 26.19
N ASP A 135 2.78 -2.08 26.03
CA ASP A 135 3.22 -0.71 26.28
C ASP A 135 2.95 0.22 25.08
N ASP A 136 2.71 -0.37 23.89
CA ASP A 136 2.43 0.35 22.65
C ASP A 136 0.93 0.58 22.46
N LEU A 137 0.35 1.39 23.36
CA LEU A 137 -1.12 1.52 23.48
C LEU A 137 -1.78 2.38 22.39
N PHE A 138 -1.01 3.16 21.64
CA PHE A 138 -1.56 4.14 20.71
C PHE A 138 -0.81 4.16 19.38
N PRO A 139 -1.50 4.30 18.25
CA PRO A 139 -0.84 4.47 16.97
C PRO A 139 0.08 5.70 17.01
N PRO A 140 1.25 5.64 16.35
CA PRO A 140 2.15 6.77 16.32
C PRO A 140 1.47 7.96 15.66
N ARG A 141 1.75 9.15 16.17
CA ARG A 141 1.21 10.40 15.61
C ARG A 141 1.80 10.62 14.22
N THR A 142 0.95 10.66 13.20
CA THR A 142 1.34 11.04 11.85
C THR A 142 1.37 12.55 11.70
N GLU A 143 2.39 13.06 11.02
CA GLU A 143 2.43 14.45 10.60
C GLU A 143 1.42 14.67 9.47
N LYS A 144 0.78 15.84 9.46
CA LYS A 144 -0.26 16.19 8.49
C LYS A 144 0.14 17.42 7.71
N VAL A 145 0.08 17.32 6.40
CA VAL A 145 0.46 18.39 5.48
C VAL A 145 -0.69 18.72 4.54
N PRO A 146 -0.89 20.00 4.20
CA PRO A 146 -1.88 20.37 3.21
C PRO A 146 -1.32 20.26 1.80
N ILE A 147 -1.97 19.49 0.93
CA ILE A 147 -1.66 19.37 -0.50
C ILE A 147 -2.80 19.99 -1.31
N THR A 148 -2.46 20.79 -2.31
CA THR A 148 -3.42 21.36 -3.25
C THR A 148 -3.64 20.39 -4.41
N MET A 149 -4.90 20.14 -4.74
CA MET A 149 -5.36 19.28 -5.82
C MET A 149 -6.00 20.15 -6.91
N ASP A 150 -5.42 20.12 -8.10
CA ASP A 150 -5.95 20.79 -9.29
C ASP A 150 -6.44 19.73 -10.29
N PHE A 151 -7.65 19.92 -10.82
CA PHE A 151 -8.26 19.02 -11.80
C PHE A 151 -8.20 19.68 -13.17
N LEU A 152 -7.18 19.34 -13.96
CA LEU A 152 -6.90 19.99 -15.23
C LEU A 152 -7.67 19.31 -16.37
N GLY A 153 -8.20 20.11 -17.30
CA GLY A 153 -8.99 19.65 -18.43
C GLY A 153 -10.14 20.58 -18.82
N TYR A 154 -10.60 21.45 -17.91
CA TYR A 154 -11.57 22.52 -18.20
C TYR A 154 -11.36 23.74 -17.31
N THR A 155 -11.69 24.93 -17.81
CA THR A 155 -11.24 26.24 -17.29
C THR A 155 -11.91 26.74 -16.00
N ARG A 156 -12.64 25.91 -15.24
CA ARG A 156 -13.51 26.40 -14.14
C ARG A 156 -13.49 25.63 -12.82
N VAL A 157 -12.68 24.58 -12.66
CA VAL A 157 -12.59 23.91 -11.35
C VAL A 157 -11.59 24.65 -10.48
N LYS A 158 -12.06 25.11 -9.31
CA LYS A 158 -11.19 25.75 -8.33
C LYS A 158 -10.24 24.71 -7.72
N PRO A 159 -8.95 25.05 -7.54
CA PRO A 159 -8.02 24.25 -6.75
C PRO A 159 -8.61 23.91 -5.38
N VAL A 160 -8.43 22.67 -4.94
CA VAL A 160 -8.93 22.21 -3.64
C VAL A 160 -7.77 21.84 -2.75
N ARG A 161 -7.65 22.48 -1.58
CA ARG A 161 -6.63 22.15 -0.60
C ARG A 161 -7.17 21.11 0.38
N ARG A 162 -6.48 19.97 0.51
CA ARG A 162 -6.86 18.89 1.41
C ARG A 162 -5.70 18.48 2.30
N GLN A 163 -6.04 17.95 3.46
CA GLN A 163 -5.07 17.42 4.41
C GLN A 163 -4.66 16.02 3.97
N TRP A 164 -3.35 15.79 3.95
CA TRP A 164 -2.72 14.50 3.73
C TRP A 164 -1.87 14.20 4.96
N GLU A 165 -1.53 12.95 5.18
CA GLU A 165 -0.67 12.53 6.26
C GLU A 165 0.58 11.83 5.74
N ILE A 166 1.65 11.91 6.52
CA ILE A 166 2.92 11.23 6.25
C ILE A 166 2.90 9.94 7.06
N PRO A 167 2.74 8.75 6.43
CA PRO A 167 2.78 7.49 7.14
C PRO A 167 4.16 7.26 7.76
N VAL A 168 4.19 6.75 8.98
CA VAL A 168 5.44 6.52 9.73
C VAL A 168 6.35 5.51 9.02
N GLN A 169 5.74 4.50 8.38
CA GLN A 169 6.46 3.41 7.71
C GLN A 169 7.10 3.84 6.39
N THR A 170 6.56 4.87 5.73
CA THR A 170 7.02 5.33 4.41
C THR A 170 7.21 6.84 4.37
N PRO A 171 8.21 7.38 5.09
CA PRO A 171 8.55 8.80 5.01
C PRO A 171 8.80 9.18 3.55
N GLY A 172 8.06 10.18 3.05
CA GLY A 172 8.12 10.63 1.65
C GLY A 172 6.95 10.16 0.77
N GLN A 173 6.07 9.29 1.27
CA GLN A 173 4.73 9.10 0.72
C GLN A 173 3.72 9.93 1.51
N TYR A 174 2.76 10.51 0.80
CA TYR A 174 1.66 11.25 1.39
C TYR A 174 0.39 10.44 1.18
N ARG A 175 -0.31 10.07 2.24
CA ARG A 175 -1.61 9.40 2.17
C ARG A 175 -2.72 10.44 2.29
N TYR A 176 -3.72 10.37 1.43
CA TYR A 176 -4.93 11.20 1.59
C TYR A 176 -5.57 10.91 2.95
N ASN A 177 -5.80 11.95 3.77
CA ASN A 177 -6.39 11.76 5.11
C ASN A 177 -7.93 11.74 4.99
N PRO A 178 -8.60 10.57 5.06
CA PRO A 178 -10.04 10.50 4.86
C PRO A 178 -10.81 11.31 5.94
N PRO A 179 -12.10 11.63 5.73
CA PRO A 179 -12.93 12.29 6.73
C PRO A 179 -12.99 11.49 8.03
N GLY A 180 -12.88 12.17 9.16
CA GLY A 180 -12.96 11.52 10.47
C GLY A 180 -12.25 12.27 11.59
N PRO A 181 -12.18 11.67 12.78
CA PRO A 181 -11.49 12.26 13.93
C PRO A 181 -10.04 12.60 13.58
N GLY A 182 -9.70 13.89 13.61
CA GLY A 182 -8.37 14.38 13.29
C GLY A 182 -8.12 14.67 11.81
N SER A 183 -9.12 14.57 10.93
CA SER A 183 -9.04 15.07 9.56
C SER A 183 -9.89 16.33 9.40
N THR A 184 -9.36 17.33 8.69
CA THR A 184 -10.15 18.49 8.27
C THR A 184 -10.83 18.27 6.92
N ASN A 185 -10.63 17.12 6.28
CA ASN A 185 -11.28 16.79 5.02
C ASN A 185 -12.74 16.38 5.26
N LEU A 186 -13.61 16.75 4.35
CA LEU A 186 -15.04 16.45 4.41
C LEU A 186 -15.46 15.38 3.40
N GLU A 187 -14.65 15.18 2.37
CA GLU A 187 -14.93 14.25 1.28
C GLU A 187 -14.00 13.04 1.32
N GLU A 188 -14.53 11.87 0.98
CA GLU A 188 -13.71 10.70 0.70
C GLU A 188 -12.95 10.86 -0.61
N ILE A 189 -11.82 10.17 -0.77
CA ILE A 189 -11.05 10.28 -2.02
C ILE A 189 -11.84 9.81 -3.26
N ALA A 190 -12.76 8.86 -3.08
CA ALA A 190 -13.68 8.38 -4.12
C ALA A 190 -14.50 9.52 -4.74
N TYR A 191 -14.81 10.58 -3.98
CA TYR A 191 -15.48 11.77 -4.50
C TYR A 191 -14.65 12.41 -5.63
N TYR A 192 -13.35 12.60 -5.42
CA TYR A 192 -12.44 13.22 -6.39
C TYR A 192 -12.12 12.32 -7.58
N LEU A 193 -12.09 10.99 -7.38
CA LEU A 193 -11.90 10.06 -8.50
C LEU A 193 -13.01 10.20 -9.56
N ARG A 194 -14.24 10.50 -9.14
CA ARG A 194 -15.35 10.75 -10.07
C ARG A 194 -15.15 12.02 -10.90
N TYR A 195 -14.52 13.06 -10.34
CA TYR A 195 -14.12 14.25 -11.12
C TYR A 195 -13.08 13.90 -12.17
N LEU A 196 -12.14 13.02 -11.83
CA LEU A 196 -11.06 12.61 -12.72
C LEU A 196 -11.54 11.78 -13.92
N VAL A 197 -12.74 11.20 -13.86
CA VAL A 197 -13.39 10.57 -15.03
C VAL A 197 -13.65 11.60 -16.14
N ALA A 198 -13.97 12.85 -15.78
CA ALA A 198 -14.20 13.93 -16.74
C ALA A 198 -12.95 14.77 -17.00
N LEU A 199 -12.05 14.89 -16.01
CA LEU A 199 -10.85 15.73 -16.05
C LEU A 199 -9.62 14.85 -15.83
N PRO A 200 -9.02 14.31 -16.89
CA PRO A 200 -8.10 13.19 -16.79
C PRO A 200 -6.78 13.53 -16.12
N THR A 201 -6.47 14.81 -15.88
CA THR A 201 -5.20 15.23 -15.30
C THR A 201 -5.39 15.73 -13.88
N LEU A 202 -4.78 15.04 -12.92
CA LEU A 202 -4.64 15.50 -11.55
C LEU A 202 -3.28 16.18 -11.39
N ARG A 203 -3.27 17.42 -10.92
CA ARG A 203 -2.05 18.04 -10.41
C ARG A 203 -2.10 18.10 -8.89
N LEU A 204 -1.02 17.65 -8.26
CA LEU A 204 -0.80 17.78 -6.82
C LEU A 204 0.32 18.79 -6.59
N THR A 205 0.13 19.68 -5.62
CA THR A 205 1.12 20.70 -5.25
C THR A 205 1.38 20.70 -3.74
N LEU A 206 2.65 20.56 -3.36
CA LEU A 206 3.16 20.60 -2.00
C LEU A 206 4.35 21.55 -1.91
N GLY A 207 4.17 22.68 -1.22
CA GLY A 207 5.19 23.74 -1.17
C GLY A 207 5.53 24.24 -2.58
N ASN A 208 6.81 24.12 -2.97
CA ASN A 208 7.30 24.50 -4.29
C ASN A 208 7.29 23.35 -5.31
N ASN A 209 6.93 22.14 -4.87
CA ASN A 209 6.90 20.96 -5.74
C ASN A 209 5.49 20.77 -6.28
N SER A 210 5.39 20.54 -7.59
CA SER A 210 4.13 20.12 -8.21
C SER A 210 4.34 18.93 -9.13
N ALA A 211 3.36 18.04 -9.18
CA ALA A 211 3.39 16.84 -10.00
C ALA A 211 2.07 16.70 -10.77
N ASP A 212 2.17 16.45 -12.07
CA ASP A 212 1.03 16.21 -12.94
C ASP A 212 0.90 14.71 -13.21
N PHE A 213 -0.33 14.18 -13.12
CA PHE A 213 -0.67 12.78 -13.32
C PHE A 213 -1.78 12.65 -14.36
N LEU A 214 -1.51 11.94 -15.46
CA LEU A 214 -2.53 11.56 -16.45
C LEU A 214 -3.26 10.32 -15.92
N THR A 215 -4.40 10.53 -15.26
CA THR A 215 -5.07 9.53 -14.43
C THR A 215 -5.93 8.52 -15.18
N THR A 216 -6.23 8.72 -16.47
CA THR A 216 -7.09 7.80 -17.25
C THR A 216 -6.63 6.33 -17.19
N PRO A 217 -5.34 5.99 -17.40
CA PRO A 217 -4.82 4.64 -17.20
C PRO A 217 -5.12 4.07 -15.81
N LEU A 218 -4.85 4.86 -14.77
CA LEU A 218 -5.05 4.44 -13.39
C LEU A 218 -6.53 4.17 -13.10
N LEU A 219 -7.43 5.05 -13.53
CA LEU A 219 -8.88 4.88 -13.35
C LEU A 219 -9.41 3.63 -14.09
N ASN A 220 -8.88 3.34 -15.28
CA ASN A 220 -9.26 2.14 -16.03
C ASN A 220 -8.84 0.87 -15.29
N GLU A 221 -7.64 0.83 -14.73
CA GLU A 221 -7.18 -0.32 -13.95
C GLU A 221 -7.91 -0.46 -12.61
N ILE A 222 -8.24 0.64 -11.93
CA ILE A 222 -9.07 0.61 -10.72
C ILE A 222 -10.43 -0.05 -10.99
N ARG A 223 -11.07 0.22 -12.14
CA ARG A 223 -12.36 -0.39 -12.51
C ARG A 223 -12.26 -1.90 -12.79
N LYS A 224 -11.13 -2.36 -13.31
CA LYS A 224 -10.88 -3.77 -13.62
C LYS A 224 -10.50 -4.58 -12.38
N GLU A 225 -9.88 -3.94 -11.39
CA GLU A 225 -9.33 -4.61 -10.20
C GLU A 225 -10.43 -4.96 -9.17
N PRO A 226 -10.68 -6.26 -8.90
CA PRO A 226 -11.77 -6.68 -8.00
C PRO A 226 -11.63 -6.18 -6.55
N LEU A 227 -10.41 -5.97 -6.05
CA LEU A 227 -10.21 -5.43 -4.69
C LEU A 227 -10.56 -3.95 -4.59
N CYS A 228 -10.61 -3.22 -5.71
CA CYS A 228 -10.82 -1.78 -5.73
C CYS A 228 -12.30 -1.35 -5.77
N ARG A 229 -13.25 -2.26 -5.50
CA ARG A 229 -14.69 -1.95 -5.45
C ARG A 229 -15.04 -0.77 -4.54
N ALA A 230 -14.29 -0.59 -3.45
CA ALA A 230 -14.48 0.53 -2.52
C ALA A 230 -14.21 1.91 -3.14
N ALA A 231 -13.55 1.99 -4.31
CA ALA A 231 -13.34 3.24 -5.05
C ALA A 231 -14.65 3.81 -5.63
N ALA A 232 -15.69 2.98 -5.77
CA ALA A 232 -17.02 3.38 -6.27
C ALA A 232 -16.99 4.20 -7.57
N LEU A 233 -16.18 3.73 -8.53
CA LEU A 233 -15.93 4.27 -9.88
C LEU A 233 -16.68 3.54 -11.01
#